data_AF-A0A918JSG9-F1
#
_entry.id   AF-A0A918JSG9-F1
#
_cell.length_a   1.000
_cell.length_b   1.000
_cell.length_c   1.000
_cell.angle_alpha   90.00
_cell.angle_beta   90.00
_cell.angle_gamma   90.00
#
_symmetry.space_group_name_H-M   'P 1'
#
loop_
_entity.id
_entity.type
_entity.pdbx_description
1 polymer ?
#
loop_
_entity_poly.entity_id
_entity_poly.type
_entity_poly.pdbx_seq_one_letter_code
_entity_poly.pdbx_strand_id
1 'polypeptide(L)' 'MTYINEVDEVERLKAETKLITRKRRKTSKLDKYRSQLCKLYFLGASKAELQRWLIRRGVTVNWTTVKRWLDKNA' A
#
# COMPACT_ATOMS: atom_id res chain seq x y z
N MET A 1 -9.94 -5.87 -47.06
CA MET A 1 -10.75 -6.19 -45.87
C MET A 1 -9.84 -6.94 -44.90
N THR A 2 -9.29 -6.28 -43.89
CA THR A 2 -8.42 -6.95 -42.91
C THR A 2 -9.28 -7.85 -42.03
N TYR A 3 -9.00 -9.15 -42.07
CA TYR A 3 -9.64 -10.13 -41.21
C TYR A 3 -9.16 -9.90 -39.78
N ILE A 4 -10.06 -9.45 -38.91
CA ILE A 4 -9.78 -9.29 -37.49
C ILE A 4 -10.20 -10.60 -36.82
N ASN A 5 -9.28 -11.22 -36.08
CA ASN A 5 -9.65 -12.30 -35.20
C ASN A 5 -10.36 -11.70 -33.98
N GLU A 6 -11.69 -11.85 -33.94
CA GLU A 6 -12.55 -11.25 -32.93
C GLU A 6 -12.17 -11.66 -31.49
N VAL A 7 -11.66 -12.89 -31.32
CA VAL A 7 -11.25 -13.40 -30.00
C VAL A 7 -10.00 -12.66 -29.50
N ASP A 8 -8.99 -12.53 -30.36
CA ASP A 8 -7.73 -11.85 -30.02
C ASP A 8 -7.99 -10.38 -29.70
N GLU A 9 -8.88 -9.73 -30.45
CA GLU A 9 -9.20 -8.32 -30.23
C GLU A 9 -9.96 -8.12 -28.91
N VAL A 10 -10.87 -9.03 -28.54
CA VAL A 10 -11.53 -9.02 -27.23
C VAL A 10 -10.54 -9.21 -26.08
N GLU A 11 -9.52 -10.06 -26.24
CA GLU A 11 -8.47 -10.22 -25.23
C GLU A 11 -7.62 -8.96 -25.07
N ARG A 12 -7.24 -8.32 -26.19
CA ARG A 12 -6.53 -7.04 -26.18
C ARG A 12 -7.34 -5.95 -25.46
N LEU A 13 -8.62 -5.81 -25.76
CA LEU A 13 -9.50 -4.83 -25.11
C LEU A 13 -9.65 -5.08 -23.61
N LYS A 14 -9.71 -6.35 -23.17
CA LYS A 14 -9.73 -6.70 -21.74
C LYS A 14 -8.41 -6.36 -21.04
N ALA A 15 -7.28 -6.61 -21.70
CA ALA A 15 -5.96 -6.26 -21.17
C ALA A 15 -5.81 -4.74 -21.03
N GLU A 16 -6.23 -3.97 -22.04
CA GLU A 16 -6.25 -2.51 -22.00
C GLU A 16 -7.16 -1.99 -20.88
N THR A 17 -8.36 -2.55 -20.74
CA THR A 17 -9.28 -2.21 -19.65
C THR A 17 -8.64 -2.44 -18.28
N LYS A 18 -7.92 -3.56 -18.09
CA LYS A 18 -7.20 -3.87 -16.85
C LYS A 18 -6.08 -2.86 -16.55
N LEU A 19 -5.40 -2.36 -17.58
CA LEU A 19 -4.38 -1.32 -17.44
C LEU A 19 -5.00 0.05 -17.11
N ILE A 20 -6.08 0.43 -17.78
CA ILE A 20 -6.81 1.69 -17.56
C ILE A 20 -7.40 1.72 -16.14
N THR A 21 -8.02 0.62 -15.72
CA THR A 21 -8.64 0.49 -14.39
C THR A 21 -7.65 0.30 -13.25
N ARG A 22 -6.34 0.15 -13.56
CA ARG A 22 -5.29 -0.02 -12.56
C ARG A 22 -5.15 1.26 -11.73
N LYS A 23 -5.92 1.36 -10.64
CA LYS A 23 -5.78 2.43 -9.66
C LYS A 23 -4.35 2.43 -9.12
N ARG A 24 -3.68 3.59 -9.23
CA ARG A 24 -2.43 3.84 -8.52
C ARG A 24 -2.69 3.62 -7.03
N ARG A 25 -2.04 2.61 -6.46
CA ARG A 25 -2.11 2.37 -5.01
C ARG A 25 -1.51 3.59 -4.33
N LYS A 26 -2.32 4.33 -3.57
CA LYS A 26 -1.79 5.37 -2.69
C LYS A 26 -0.87 4.70 -1.68
N THR A 27 0.36 5.18 -1.60
CA THR A 27 1.30 4.78 -0.55
C THR A 27 0.71 5.19 0.81
N SER A 28 0.95 4.35 1.81
CA SER A 28 0.54 4.66 3.17
C SER A 28 1.32 5.87 3.68
N LYS A 29 0.69 6.73 4.48
CA LYS A 29 1.42 7.80 5.19
C LYS A 29 2.54 7.25 6.09
N LEU A 30 2.42 5.99 6.52
CA LEU A 30 3.44 5.29 7.31
C LEU A 30 4.66 4.89 6.48
N ASP A 31 4.53 4.76 5.16
CA ASP A 31 5.65 4.35 4.29
C ASP A 31 6.80 5.38 4.34
N LYS A 32 6.48 6.66 4.60
CA LYS A 32 7.45 7.72 4.87
C LYS A 32 8.38 7.41 6.05
N TYR A 33 7.90 6.64 7.02
CA TYR A 33 8.62 6.29 8.26
C TYR A 33 8.95 4.79 8.33
N ARG A 34 8.95 4.08 7.20
CA ARG A 34 9.08 2.62 7.16
C ARG A 34 10.28 2.12 7.96
N SER A 35 11.47 2.62 7.63
CA SER A 35 12.72 2.19 8.26
C SER A 35 12.72 2.42 9.78
N GLN A 36 12.20 3.57 10.22
CA GLN A 36 12.13 3.91 11.64
C GLN A 36 11.10 3.05 12.38
N LEU A 37 9.92 2.84 11.79
CA LEU A 37 8.87 1.99 12.38
C LEU A 37 9.35 0.56 12.53
N CYS A 38 9.96 -0.04 11.50
CA CYS A 38 10.54 -1.38 11.58
C CYS A 38 11.62 -1.45 12.66
N LYS A 39 12.58 -0.50 12.67
CA LYS A 39 13.65 -0.49 13.67
C LYS A 39 13.12 -0.39 15.11
N LEU A 40 12.20 0.53 15.37
CA LEU A 40 11.60 0.70 16.69
C LEU A 40 10.81 -0.56 17.11
N TYR A 41 10.10 -1.18 16.17
CA TYR A 41 9.39 -2.43 16.42
C TYR A 41 10.34 -3.59 16.77
N PHE A 42 11.43 -3.75 16.01
CA PHE A 42 12.46 -4.75 16.31
C PHE A 42 13.18 -4.51 17.65
N LEU A 43 13.25 -3.26 18.10
CA LEU A 43 13.74 -2.91 19.44
C LEU A 43 12.70 -3.13 20.55
N GLY A 44 11.53 -3.69 20.24
CA GLY A 44 10.50 -4.06 21.22
C GLY A 44 9.41 -3.02 21.45
N ALA A 45 9.37 -1.92 20.68
CA ALA A 45 8.31 -0.93 20.83
C ALA A 45 6.93 -1.53 20.48
N SER A 46 5.95 -1.32 21.34
CA SER A 46 4.58 -1.76 21.11
C SER A 46 3.90 -0.94 20.02
N LYS A 47 2.84 -1.50 19.43
CA LYS A 47 2.07 -0.86 18.35
C LYS A 47 1.45 0.48 18.78
N ALA A 48 1.05 0.59 20.05
CA ALA A 48 0.53 1.83 20.63
C ALA A 48 1.63 2.88 20.85
N GLU A 49 2.84 2.48 21.22
CA GLU A 49 3.98 3.39 21.35
C GLU A 49 4.43 3.93 19.98
N LEU A 50 4.41 3.08 18.95
CA LEU A 50 4.65 3.50 17.57
C LEU A 50 3.58 4.49 17.08
N GLN A 51 2.32 4.29 17.45
CA GLN A 51 1.25 5.26 17.18
C GLN A 51 1.52 6.61 17.87
N ARG A 52 1.87 6.62 19.17
CA ARG A 52 2.26 7.86 19.88
C ARG A 52 3.46 8.54 19.22
N TRP A 53 4.45 7.76 18.79
CA TRP A 53 5.62 8.26 18.08
C TRP A 53 5.26 8.92 16.74
N LEU A 54 4.29 8.36 16.00
CA LEU A 54 3.77 8.95 14.76
C LEU A 54 3.00 10.26 15.01
N ILE A 55 2.17 10.31 16.07
CA ILE A 55 1.42 11.53 16.43
C ILE A 55 2.36 12.70 16.71
N ARG A 56 3.46 12.46 17.45
CA ARG A 56 4.51 13.48 17.69
C ARG A 56 5.16 14.02 16.42
N ARG A 57 5.02 13.30 15.29
CA ARG A 57 5.56 13.67 13.97
C ARG A 57 4.47 14.21 13.03
N GLY A 58 3.28 14.52 13.55
CA GLY A 58 2.16 15.04 12.78
C GLY A 58 1.40 13.98 11.98
N VAL A 59 1.60 12.69 12.27
CA VAL A 59 0.89 11.59 11.61
C VAL A 59 -0.15 11.01 12.56
N THR A 60 -1.38 11.50 12.44
CA THR A 60 -2.52 10.99 13.21
C THR A 60 -3.10 9.75 12.53
N VAL A 61 -2.95 8.59 13.18
CA VAL A 61 -3.50 7.30 12.75
C VAL A 61 -4.00 6.50 13.95
N ASN A 62 -4.93 5.57 13.69
CA ASN A 62 -5.37 4.61 14.70
C ASN A 62 -4.27 3.56 14.93
N TRP A 63 -4.11 3.06 16.16
CA TRP A 63 -3.17 1.98 16.47
C TRP A 63 -3.41 0.72 15.63
N THR A 64 -4.65 0.44 15.23
CA THR A 64 -4.99 -0.67 14.32
C THR A 64 -4.44 -0.47 12.91
N THR A 65 -4.30 0.77 12.46
CA THR A 65 -3.62 1.11 11.20
C THR A 65 -2.14 0.78 11.30
N VAL A 66 -1.50 1.11 12.42
CA VAL A 66 -0.10 0.76 12.69
C VAL A 66 0.06 -0.76 12.75
N LYS A 67 -0.84 -1.48 13.44
CA LYS A 67 -0.86 -2.95 13.45
C LYS A 67 -0.91 -3.53 12.04
N ARG A 68 -1.94 -3.19 11.26
CA ARG A 68 -2.12 -3.73 9.89
C ARG A 68 -0.95 -3.39 8.97
N TRP A 69 -0.34 -2.22 9.18
CA TRP A 69 0.83 -1.83 8.40
C TRP A 69 2.06 -2.64 8.80
N LEU A 70 2.30 -2.87 10.09
CA LEU A 70 3.41 -3.71 10.57
C LEU A 70 3.25 -5.15 10.12
N ASP A 71 2.05 -5.74 10.26
CA ASP A 71 1.73 -7.12 9.83
C ASP A 71 2.07 -7.38 8.34
N LYS A 72 2.19 -6.32 7.53
CA LYS A 72 2.53 -6.39 6.11
C LYS A 72 3.98 -6.00 5.78
N ASN A 73 4.66 -5.23 6.63
CA ASN A 73 5.89 -4.52 6.25
C ASN A 73 7.08 -4.70 7.22
N ALA A 74 6.86 -5.24 8.41
CA ALA A 74 7.86 -5.43 9.45
C ALA A 74 8.10 -6.91 9.74
#